data_AF-A0A7G8IPD3-F1
#
_entry.id   AF-A0A7G8IPD3-F1
#
_cell.length_a   1.000
_cell.length_b   1.000
_cell.length_c   1.000
_cell.angle_alpha   90.00
_cell.angle_beta   90.00
_cell.angle_gamma   90.00
#
_symmetry.space_group_name_H-M   'P 1'
#
loop_
_entity.id
_entity.type
_entity.pdbx_description
1 polymer ?
#
loop_
_entity_poly.entity_id
_entity_poly.type
_entity_poly.pdbx_seq_one_letter_code
_entity_poly.pdbx_strand_id
1 'polypeptide(L)' 'MKDLDGAMTDRTRTLELDENDTDALRERGSLFAEKGLVANACAEWKKAASFGDIRSTHYLEENSAVCN' A
#
# COMPACT_ATOMS: atom_id res chain seq x y z
N MET A 1 -0.85 -15.39 14.18
CA MET A 1 -0.51 -13.97 14.01
C MET A 1 0.29 -13.88 12.73
N LYS A 2 -0.32 -13.39 11.65
CA LYS A 2 0.40 -13.12 10.38
C LYS A 2 1.45 -12.05 10.72
N ASP A 3 2.71 -12.26 10.39
CA ASP A 3 3.78 -11.32 10.79
C ASP A 3 3.70 -10.04 9.94
N LEU A 4 2.79 -9.15 10.34
CA LEU A 4 2.54 -7.88 9.66
C LEU A 4 3.68 -6.87 9.91
N ASP A 5 4.48 -7.05 10.95
CA ASP A 5 5.62 -6.16 11.25
C ASP A 5 6.84 -6.55 10.40
N GLY A 6 7.12 -7.85 10.28
CA GLY A 6 8.11 -8.37 9.35
C GLY A 6 7.80 -7.99 7.90
N ALA A 7 6.57 -8.24 7.44
CA ALA A 7 6.16 -7.88 6.08
C ALA A 7 6.23 -6.37 5.80
N MET A 8 5.89 -5.53 6.78
CA MET A 8 6.04 -4.07 6.67
C MET A 8 7.50 -3.64 6.56
N THR A 9 8.39 -4.30 7.30
CA THR A 9 9.83 -4.04 7.26
C THR A 9 10.41 -4.41 5.90
N ASP A 10 10.06 -5.60 5.40
CA ASP A 10 10.52 -6.07 4.09
C ASP A 10 10.09 -5.14 2.96
N ARG A 11 8.81 -4.72 2.94
CA ARG A 11 8.29 -3.81 1.92
C ARG A 11 8.89 -2.42 2.02
N THR A 12 9.13 -1.94 3.23
CA THR A 12 9.86 -0.67 3.43
C THR A 12 11.25 -0.74 2.84
N ARG A 13 11.99 -1.82 3.09
CA ARG A 13 13.32 -2.02 2.51
C ARG A 13 13.31 -2.13 0.99
N THR A 14 12.30 -2.78 0.41
CA THR A 14 12.13 -2.78 -1.06
C THR A 14 11.99 -1.37 -1.60
N LEU A 15 11.19 -0.52 -0.93
CA LEU A 15 10.94 0.86 -1.35
C LEU A 15 12.11 1.81 -1.08
N GLU A 16 13.03 1.45 -0.18
CA GLU A 16 14.32 2.15 -0.02
C GLU A 16 15.27 1.87 -1.20
N LEU A 17 15.14 0.70 -1.84
CA LEU A 17 15.95 0.30 -2.99
C LEU A 17 15.34 0.76 -4.31
N ASP A 18 14.03 0.64 -4.45
CA ASP A 18 13.24 1.12 -5.58
C ASP A 18 11.92 1.72 -5.07
N GLU A 19 11.89 3.04 -4.97
CA GLU A 19 10.72 3.76 -4.46
C GLU A 19 9.47 3.66 -5.36
N ASN A 20 9.64 3.14 -6.58
CA ASN A 20 8.59 2.99 -7.58
C ASN A 20 8.19 1.52 -7.78
N ASP A 21 8.67 0.61 -6.92
CA ASP A 21 8.23 -0.77 -6.92
C ASP A 21 6.73 -0.81 -6.59
N THR A 22 5.94 -0.95 -7.66
CA THR A 22 4.50 -0.88 -7.62
C THR A 22 3.88 -2.00 -6.79
N ASP A 23 4.48 -3.19 -6.78
CA ASP A 23 4.00 -4.30 -5.95
C ASP A 23 4.31 -4.04 -4.48
N ALA A 24 5.49 -3.50 -4.16
CA ALA A 24 5.85 -3.15 -2.80
C ALA A 24 4.96 -2.03 -2.24
N LEU A 25 4.65 -1.00 -3.03
CA LEU A 25 3.69 0.05 -2.67
C LEU A 25 2.30 -0.53 -2.41
N ARG A 26 1.76 -1.32 -3.35
CA ARG A 26 0.44 -1.93 -3.21
C ARG A 26 0.35 -2.81 -1.97
N GLU A 27 1.32 -3.69 -1.76
CA GLU A 27 1.35 -4.62 -0.64
C GLU A 27 1.56 -3.92 0.70
N ARG A 28 2.41 -2.89 0.76
CA ARG A 28 2.57 -2.09 1.98
C ARG A 28 1.28 -1.32 2.30
N GLY A 29 0.57 -0.83 1.28
CA GLY A 29 -0.77 -0.27 1.45
C GLY A 29 -1.76 -1.28 2.05
N SER A 30 -1.80 -2.51 1.52
CA SER A 30 -2.64 -3.58 2.08
C SER A 30 -2.29 -3.91 3.54
N LEU A 31 -1.01 -3.92 3.90
CA LEU A 31 -0.57 -4.14 5.28
C LEU A 31 -0.99 -2.99 6.20
N PHE A 32 -0.93 -1.74 5.74
CA PHE A 32 -1.48 -0.61 6.49
C PHE A 32 -2.98 -0.75 6.72
N ALA A 33 -3.74 -1.15 5.69
CA ALA A 33 -5.17 -1.40 5.83
C ALA A 33 -5.48 -2.55 6.80
N GLU A 34 -4.73 -3.66 6.75
CA GLU A 34 -4.84 -4.78 7.70
C GLU A 34 -4.57 -4.34 9.15
N LYS A 35 -3.75 -3.29 9.36
CA LYS A 35 -3.50 -2.66 10.66
C LYS A 35 -4.53 -1.59 11.06
N GLY A 36 -5.55 -1.34 10.24
CA GLY A 36 -6.54 -0.28 10.46
C GLY A 36 -6.04 1.14 10.11
N LEU A 37 -4.83 1.26 9.56
CA LEU A 37 -4.21 2.52 9.15
C LEU A 37 -4.57 2.87 7.71
N VAL A 38 -5.87 2.95 7.42
CA VAL A 38 -6.39 3.09 6.04
C VAL A 38 -5.89 4.37 5.36
N ALA A 39 -5.71 5.47 6.10
CA ALA A 39 -5.14 6.70 5.53
C ALA A 39 -3.72 6.51 4.98
N ASN A 40 -2.88 5.74 5.69
CA ASN A 40 -1.54 5.36 5.22
C ASN A 40 -1.65 4.43 3.99
N ALA A 41 -2.61 3.50 4.00
CA ALA A 41 -2.87 2.64 2.85
C ALA A 41 -3.23 3.43 1.58
N CYS A 42 -4.11 4.43 1.71
CA CYS A 42 -4.50 5.30 0.61
C CYS A 42 -3.29 6.01 -0.03
N ALA A 43 -2.32 6.46 0.76
CA ALA A 43 -1.13 7.12 0.23
C ALA A 43 -0.28 6.17 -0.63
N GLU A 44 -0.06 4.94 -0.15
CA GLU A 44 0.69 3.92 -0.88
C GLU A 44 -0.04 3.48 -2.15
N TRP A 45 -1.36 3.23 -2.07
CA TRP A 45 -2.18 2.87 -3.23
C TRP A 45 -2.29 4.00 -4.24
N LYS A 46 -2.37 5.28 -3.82
CA LYS A 46 -2.34 6.44 -4.74
C LYS A 46 -1.02 6.47 -5.52
N LYS A 47 0.12 6.20 -4.86
CA LYS A 47 1.43 6.13 -5.53
C LYS A 47 1.48 4.95 -6.51
N ALA A 48 1.06 3.74 -6.09
CA ALA A 48 1.03 2.56 -6.97
C ALA A 48 0.09 2.74 -8.18
N ALA A 49 -1.08 3.33 -7.99
CA ALA A 49 -2.03 3.63 -9.06
C ALA A 49 -1.45 4.65 -10.06
N SER A 50 -0.65 5.62 -9.59
CA SER A 50 0.04 6.57 -10.48
C SER A 50 1.05 5.91 -11.42
N PHE A 51 1.53 4.71 -11.08
CA PHE A 51 2.38 3.86 -11.93
C PHE A 51 1.60 2.82 -12.74
N GLY A 52 0.26 2.87 -12.74
CA GLY A 52 -0.60 2.01 -13.54
C GLY A 52 -1.09 0.74 -12.87
N ASP A 53 -0.90 0.56 -11.56
CA ASP A 53 -1.48 -0.60 -10.86
C ASP A 53 -2.98 -0.44 -10.64
N ILE A 54 -3.73 -1.15 -11.49
CA ILE A 54 -5.19 -1.17 -11.50
C ILE A 54 -5.75 -1.70 -10.17
N ARG A 55 -5.04 -2.61 -9.49
CA ARG A 55 -5.45 -3.15 -8.18
C ARG A 55 -5.50 -2.06 -7.11
N SER A 56 -4.53 -1.16 -7.10
CA SER A 56 -4.47 -0.02 -6.18
C SER A 56 -5.60 0.97 -6.45
N THR A 57 -5.97 1.20 -7.71
CA THR A 57 -7.17 1.98 -8.04
C THR A 57 -8.43 1.37 -7.44
N HIS A 58 -8.59 0.05 -7.57
CA HIS A 58 -9.73 -0.66 -6.97
C HIS A 58 -9.74 -0.52 -5.43
N TYR A 59 -8.58 -0.67 -4.77
CA TYR A 59 -8.50 -0.46 -3.32
C TYR A 59 -8.86 0.97 -2.91
N LEU A 60 -8.50 1.98 -3.70
CA LEU A 60 -8.89 3.37 -3.45
C LEU A 60 -10.40 3.58 -3.59
N GLU A 61 -11.03 2.96 -4.57
CA GLU A 61 -12.49 3.03 -4.78
C GLU A 61 -13.25 2.37 -3.62
N GLU A 62 -12.82 1.17 -3.21
CA GLU A 62 -13.38 0.44 -2.05
C GLU A 62 -13.25 1.24 -0.74
N ASN A 63 -12.18 2.04 -0.61
CA ASN A 63 -11.89 2.84 0.57
C ASN A 63 -12.16 4.34 0.37
N SER A 64 -12.98 4.70 -0.62
CA SER A 64 -13.23 6.10 -1.04
C SER A 64 -13.73 7.02 0.08
N ALA A 65 -14.39 6.47 1.11
CA ALA A 65 -14.79 7.23 2.29
C ALA A 65 -13.61 7.81 3.10
N VAL A 66 -12.44 7.16 3.04
CA VAL A 66 -11.20 7.58 3.73
C VAL A 66 -10.17 8.11 2.74
N CYS A 67 -10.11 7.54 1.53
CA CYS A 67 -9.10 7.87 0.52
C CYS A 67 -9.38 9.13 -0.32
N ASN A 68 -10.38 9.95 0.06
CA ASN A 68 -10.64 11.28 -0.52
C ASN A 68 -9.35 12.11 -0.63
#